data_AF-A0A0F9H3S3-F1
#
_entry.id   AF-A0A0F9H3S3-F1
#
_cell.length_a   1.000
_cell.length_b   1.000
_cell.length_c   1.000
_cell.angle_alpha   90.00
_cell.angle_beta   90.00
_cell.angle_gamma   90.00
#
_symmetry.space_group_name_H-M   'P 1'
#
loop_
_entity.id
_entity.type
_entity.pdbx_description
1 polymer ?
#
loop_
_entity_poly.entity_id
_entity_poly.type
_entity_poly.pdbx_seq_one_letter_code
_entity_poly.pdbx_strand_id
1 'polypeptide(L)'
;HYGPASDQEIDTALVPSTAPWDWEMTKAGFEVRALSRLDAGQVAEYRNGSEWVRFQPMALQYSNDLNQIQQIAMPGNVQAAVDDDTLTWTDGYGPGRSLSWQAQTARLAKLLTINAPTDLPAVDQFILDGGNPVLELNLIFAHSSGVTPYVNGQEWKRGDRDTQGLVEFRDSQGNVLWWFNLPRSWDAEGNEQLGTFRFKKQGNSLYVSHRVPLAFVQGAVYPLFVDVTVDEQVGAAVDDAFELDDDFGFSTSLSLKLNANATPANRANCGTRFAGVAIPNAATIDTATWSVVANFSFNNNLRGDLHAENVDDAANFTDTADVNDRARTAASVLWAEDGLNDAAFNPSPEVKTLIQEVVNRGGWATGQDMVILGIGRSDIAKVCFIEDYDSDTAEAAKLHIEYTAGGGITVTPSTLALVLSEFAPTVSTPRLVTPPTLALVLSEFAPTVPIGTIVTPGVLGLLLTEFAPTVTATRTSLSRHQHWP
;
A
#
# COMPACT_ATOMS: atom_id res chain seq x y z
N HIS A 1 -14.34 39.83 -6.00
CA HIS A 1 -15.56 39.04 -5.81
C HIS A 1 -15.12 37.77 -5.13
N TYR A 2 -15.38 37.63 -3.83
CA TYR A 2 -15.11 36.39 -3.10
C TYR A 2 -16.37 35.53 -3.21
N GLY A 3 -16.21 34.26 -3.57
CA GLY A 3 -17.29 33.28 -3.60
C GLY A 3 -17.90 33.03 -2.21
N PRO A 4 -18.99 32.25 -2.12
CA PRO A 4 -19.55 31.83 -0.84
C PRO A 4 -18.48 31.15 0.03
N ALA A 5 -18.58 31.31 1.35
CA ALA A 5 -17.61 30.79 2.31
C ALA A 5 -17.49 29.24 2.33
N SER A 6 -18.34 28.54 1.57
CA SER A 6 -18.29 27.10 1.32
C SER A 6 -17.26 26.68 0.27
N ASP A 7 -16.73 27.62 -0.52
CA ASP A 7 -15.76 27.37 -1.59
C ASP A 7 -14.31 27.63 -1.11
N GLN A 8 -14.06 27.52 0.19
CA GLN A 8 -12.67 27.50 0.68
C GLN A 8 -12.11 26.11 0.43
N GLU A 9 -11.10 26.06 -0.46
CA GLU A 9 -10.09 25.01 -0.56
C GLU A 9 -9.88 24.40 0.83
N ILE A 10 -10.21 23.12 0.97
CA ILE A 10 -10.27 22.53 2.30
C ILE A 10 -8.87 22.14 2.72
N ASP A 11 -8.24 23.10 3.37
CA ASP A 11 -6.90 23.04 3.92
C ASP A 11 -6.77 21.87 4.91
N THR A 12 -6.04 20.83 4.50
CA THR A 12 -5.61 19.74 5.37
C THR A 12 -4.36 20.11 6.17
N ALA A 13 -3.84 21.33 5.99
CA ALA A 13 -2.67 21.76 6.71
C ALA A 13 -2.93 21.80 8.22
N LEU A 14 -1.90 21.42 8.95
CA LEU A 14 -1.84 21.61 10.38
C LEU A 14 -1.62 23.09 10.68
N VAL A 15 -2.58 23.68 11.38
CA VAL A 15 -2.53 25.06 11.84
C VAL A 15 -2.20 25.12 13.33
N PRO A 16 -1.66 26.24 13.84
CA PRO A 16 -1.42 26.39 15.27
C PRO A 16 -2.69 26.21 16.10
N SER A 17 -2.62 25.41 17.18
CA SER A 17 -3.74 25.11 18.08
C SER A 17 -3.64 25.86 19.42
N THR A 18 -4.59 25.60 20.31
CA THR A 18 -4.59 26.09 21.69
C THR A 18 -4.19 24.99 22.67
N ALA A 19 -3.59 25.40 23.78
CA ALA A 19 -3.13 24.48 24.82
C ALA A 19 -4.24 23.49 25.24
N PRO A 20 -3.92 22.19 25.38
CA PRO A 20 -2.56 21.65 25.48
C PRO A 20 -1.87 21.35 24.14
N TRP A 21 -2.56 21.52 23.00
CA TRP A 21 -2.03 21.16 21.68
C TRP A 21 -1.29 22.32 21.03
N ASP A 22 -0.26 21.99 20.25
CA ASP A 22 0.49 23.00 19.49
C ASP A 22 -0.04 23.14 18.06
N TRP A 23 -0.54 22.03 17.49
CA TRP A 23 -1.05 21.94 16.12
C TRP A 23 -2.39 21.23 16.07
N GLU A 24 -3.24 21.63 15.13
CA GLU A 24 -4.50 20.97 14.83
C GLU A 24 -4.83 21.02 13.35
N MET A 25 -5.56 20.00 12.90
CA MET A 25 -6.28 19.97 11.65
C MET A 25 -7.71 19.59 12.00
N THR A 26 -8.69 20.40 11.58
CA THR A 26 -10.12 20.17 11.85
C THR A 26 -10.88 20.21 10.53
N LYS A 27 -11.48 19.09 10.13
CA LYS A 27 -12.21 18.98 8.87
C LYS A 27 -13.39 18.01 9.00
N ALA A 28 -14.57 18.41 8.54
CA ALA A 28 -15.77 17.57 8.42
C ALA A 28 -16.11 16.73 9.69
N GLY A 29 -15.87 17.26 10.89
CA GLY A 29 -16.14 16.56 12.16
C GLY A 29 -15.02 15.62 12.65
N PHE A 30 -13.93 15.52 11.89
CA PHE A 30 -12.69 14.84 12.27
C PHE A 30 -11.63 15.87 12.67
N GLU A 31 -10.86 15.53 13.69
CA GLU A 31 -9.79 16.38 14.18
C GLU A 31 -8.52 15.56 14.39
N VAL A 32 -7.40 16.07 13.91
CA VAL A 32 -6.07 15.63 14.31
C VAL A 32 -5.44 16.73 15.14
N ARG A 33 -4.89 16.40 16.31
CA ARG A 33 -4.17 17.35 17.15
C ARG A 33 -2.81 16.80 17.50
N ALA A 34 -1.81 17.67 17.56
CA ALA A 34 -0.45 17.26 17.79
C ALA A 34 0.34 18.19 18.71
N LEU A 35 1.30 17.60 19.41
CA LEU A 35 2.32 18.31 20.18
C LEU A 35 3.59 18.43 19.34
N SER A 36 4.25 19.57 19.41
CA SER A 36 5.50 19.81 18.69
C SER A 36 6.65 18.98 19.27
N ARG A 37 6.67 18.74 20.59
CA ARG A 37 7.76 17.99 21.23
C ARG A 37 7.50 16.49 21.18
N LEU A 38 8.43 15.76 20.55
CA LEU A 38 8.33 14.30 20.40
C LEU A 38 8.29 13.55 21.75
N ASP A 39 8.96 14.09 22.77
CA ASP A 39 9.04 13.50 24.11
C ASP A 39 7.91 13.93 25.06
N ALA A 40 6.93 14.73 24.61
CA ALA A 40 5.91 15.32 25.46
C ALA A 40 4.83 14.33 25.96
N GLY A 41 4.81 13.11 25.43
CA GLY A 41 3.78 12.10 25.73
C GLY A 41 2.49 12.36 24.96
N GLN A 42 1.86 11.30 24.45
CA GLN A 42 0.65 11.35 23.60
C GLN A 42 0.68 12.46 22.54
N VAL A 43 1.72 12.46 21.70
CA VAL A 43 2.04 13.54 20.76
C VAL A 43 1.06 13.71 19.62
N ALA A 44 0.24 12.69 19.32
CA ALA A 44 -0.79 12.74 18.29
C ALA A 44 -2.12 12.25 18.87
N GLU A 45 -3.19 12.99 18.61
CA GLU A 45 -4.59 12.64 18.87
C GLU A 45 -5.36 12.64 17.55
N TYR A 46 -6.13 11.58 17.31
CA TYR A 46 -7.17 11.56 16.31
C TYR A 46 -8.51 11.55 17.04
N ARG A 47 -9.47 12.32 16.54
CA ARG A 47 -10.75 12.53 17.20
C ARG A 47 -11.88 12.58 16.18
N ASN A 48 -13.00 11.96 16.53
CA ASN A 48 -14.27 12.04 15.83
C ASN A 48 -15.36 12.25 16.89
N GLY A 49 -15.89 13.46 16.96
CA GLY A 49 -16.87 13.85 17.98
C GLY A 49 -16.34 13.71 19.42
N SER A 50 -16.93 12.79 20.20
CA SER A 50 -16.48 12.47 21.57
C SER A 50 -15.37 11.43 21.62
N GLU A 51 -15.20 10.65 20.55
CA GLU A 51 -14.28 9.54 20.51
C GLU A 51 -12.90 9.97 20.06
N TRP A 52 -11.86 9.36 20.63
CA TRP A 52 -10.48 9.68 20.30
C TRP A 52 -9.54 8.49 20.48
N VAL A 53 -8.42 8.53 19.76
CA VAL A 53 -7.24 7.67 19.96
C VAL A 53 -5.99 8.55 20.00
N ARG A 54 -5.05 8.22 20.89
CA ARG A 54 -3.81 8.98 21.10
C ARG A 54 -2.59 8.09 21.04
N PHE A 55 -1.49 8.61 20.51
CA PHE A 55 -0.24 7.88 20.35
C PHE A 55 0.93 8.61 21.00
N GLN A 56 1.74 7.85 21.73
CA GLN A 56 2.98 8.28 22.34
C GLN A 56 4.13 7.45 21.75
N PRO A 57 5.04 8.07 21.00
CA PRO A 57 6.32 7.48 20.62
C PRO A 57 7.08 6.98 21.85
N MET A 58 7.60 5.76 21.75
CA MET A 58 8.42 5.10 22.76
C MET A 58 9.73 4.63 22.13
N ALA A 59 10.50 3.81 22.86
CA ALA A 59 11.80 3.34 22.43
C ALA A 59 11.79 2.76 21.00
N LEU A 60 12.77 3.18 20.21
CA LEU A 60 13.27 2.42 19.07
C LEU A 60 14.26 1.38 19.64
N GLN A 61 14.13 0.11 19.28
CA GLN A 61 14.93 -0.95 19.88
C GLN A 61 15.11 -2.14 18.94
N TYR A 62 16.08 -2.99 19.24
CA TYR A 62 16.07 -4.36 18.77
C TYR A 62 15.43 -5.28 19.82
N SER A 63 14.73 -6.31 19.34
CA SER A 63 14.21 -7.39 20.19
C SER A 63 14.34 -8.74 19.50
N ASN A 64 13.98 -9.81 20.21
CA ASN A 64 13.97 -11.18 19.70
C ASN A 64 12.84 -12.02 20.32
N ASP A 65 12.74 -13.29 19.95
CA ASP A 65 11.69 -14.21 20.42
C ASP A 65 11.77 -14.51 21.93
N LEU A 66 12.95 -14.36 22.54
CA LEU A 66 13.14 -14.47 23.99
C LEU A 66 12.71 -13.21 24.76
N ASN A 67 12.17 -12.20 24.07
CA ASN A 67 11.82 -10.88 24.63
C ASN A 67 13.01 -10.14 25.25
N GLN A 68 14.24 -10.46 24.81
CA GLN A 68 15.40 -9.66 25.16
C GLN A 68 15.38 -8.37 24.35
N ILE A 69 15.88 -7.28 24.93
CA ILE A 69 15.77 -5.95 24.35
C ILE A 69 17.14 -5.29 24.36
N GLN A 70 17.52 -4.70 23.23
CA GLN A 70 18.62 -3.77 23.08
C GLN A 70 18.04 -2.44 22.62
N GLN A 71 17.91 -1.50 23.56
CA GLN A 71 17.36 -0.18 23.25
C GLN A 71 18.33 0.60 22.35
N ILE A 72 17.81 1.21 21.28
CA ILE A 72 18.57 2.06 20.35
C ILE A 72 18.47 3.52 20.80
N ALA A 73 17.23 4.00 20.96
CA ALA A 73 16.97 5.38 21.36
C ALA A 73 15.59 5.51 22.02
N MET A 74 15.46 6.46 22.93
CA MET A 74 14.16 7.02 23.32
C MET A 74 13.84 8.21 22.40
N PRO A 75 12.56 8.58 22.25
CA PRO A 75 12.21 9.80 21.55
C PRO A 75 12.90 11.01 22.21
N GLY A 76 13.55 11.84 21.41
CA GLY A 76 14.33 12.98 21.85
C GLY A 76 13.48 14.22 22.11
N ASN A 77 14.07 15.20 22.81
CA ASN A 77 13.51 16.54 22.95
C ASN A 77 13.71 17.32 21.63
N VAL A 78 12.94 16.95 20.62
CA VAL A 78 12.97 17.49 19.26
C VAL A 78 11.62 18.13 18.94
N GLN A 79 11.65 19.31 18.32
CA GLN A 79 10.46 20.00 17.84
C GLN A 79 10.10 19.51 16.44
N ALA A 80 8.81 19.31 16.18
CA ALA A 80 8.32 19.04 14.83
C ALA A 80 8.50 20.28 13.95
N ALA A 81 8.98 20.07 12.72
CA ALA A 81 8.69 20.95 11.61
C ALA A 81 7.32 20.54 11.04
N VAL A 82 6.47 21.52 10.77
CA VAL A 82 5.18 21.29 10.10
C VAL A 82 5.33 21.74 8.65
N ASP A 83 4.95 20.85 7.74
CA ASP A 83 4.83 21.12 6.31
C ASP A 83 3.48 20.56 5.87
N ASP A 84 2.56 21.46 5.51
CA ASP A 84 1.16 21.13 5.21
C ASP A 84 0.53 20.22 6.29
N ASP A 85 0.15 19.01 5.92
CA ASP A 85 -0.51 18.01 6.78
C ASP A 85 0.47 17.15 7.58
N THR A 86 1.78 17.40 7.48
CA THR A 86 2.82 16.51 8.03
C THR A 86 3.63 17.17 9.13
N LEU A 87 3.69 16.51 10.30
CA LEU A 87 4.67 16.81 11.36
C LEU A 87 5.91 15.95 11.18
N THR A 88 7.09 16.57 11.12
CA THR A 88 8.38 15.86 11.01
C THR A 88 9.31 16.22 12.18
N TRP A 89 9.65 15.22 12.99
CA TRP A 89 10.70 15.29 14.01
C TRP A 89 12.01 14.77 13.43
N THR A 90 12.74 15.65 12.74
CA THR A 90 14.08 15.34 12.20
C THR A 90 15.02 14.94 13.33
N ASP A 91 15.68 13.80 13.19
CA ASP A 91 16.53 13.20 14.23
C ASP A 91 15.79 12.96 15.56
N GLY A 92 14.47 12.74 15.51
CA GLY A 92 13.63 12.46 16.66
C GLY A 92 14.10 11.27 17.50
N TYR A 93 14.77 10.30 16.87
CA TYR A 93 15.40 9.16 17.54
C TYR A 93 16.94 9.27 17.57
N GLY A 94 17.48 10.48 17.47
CA GLY A 94 18.89 10.79 17.29
C GLY A 94 19.31 10.87 15.82
N PRO A 95 20.59 11.21 15.54
CA PRO A 95 21.05 11.52 14.19
C PRO A 95 20.69 10.44 13.16
N GLY A 96 20.09 10.88 12.05
CA GLY A 96 19.72 10.04 10.91
C GLY A 96 18.45 9.21 11.10
N ARG A 97 17.72 9.37 12.21
CA ARG A 97 16.49 8.62 12.53
C ARG A 97 15.34 9.58 12.80
N SER A 98 14.58 9.89 11.75
CA SER A 98 13.48 10.86 11.77
C SER A 98 12.14 10.15 11.87
N LEU A 99 11.23 10.72 12.66
CA LEU A 99 9.83 10.28 12.70
C LEU A 99 8.99 11.37 12.04
N SER A 100 8.05 10.99 11.18
CA SER A 100 6.97 11.87 10.74
C SER A 100 5.60 11.27 11.04
N TRP A 101 4.62 12.16 11.08
CA TRP A 101 3.22 11.83 11.27
C TRP A 101 2.38 12.71 10.37
N GLN A 102 1.64 12.10 9.46
CA GLN A 102 0.75 12.78 8.53
C GLN A 102 -0.67 12.79 9.08
N ALA A 103 -1.29 13.96 9.12
CA ALA A 103 -2.66 14.15 9.51
C ALA A 103 -3.58 13.62 8.40
N GLN A 104 -4.35 12.58 8.70
CA GLN A 104 -5.34 12.03 7.78
C GLN A 104 -6.67 11.82 8.51
N THR A 105 -7.78 11.72 7.78
CA THR A 105 -9.13 11.65 8.37
C THR A 105 -9.37 10.38 9.20
N ALA A 106 -8.89 9.23 8.72
CA ALA A 106 -9.05 7.93 9.38
C ALA A 106 -7.73 7.15 9.56
N ARG A 107 -6.72 7.41 8.74
CA ARG A 107 -5.47 6.64 8.75
C ARG A 107 -4.52 7.13 9.84
N LEU A 108 -3.94 6.19 10.58
CA LEU A 108 -2.91 6.44 11.57
C LEU A 108 -1.51 6.39 10.91
N ALA A 109 -1.19 7.43 10.15
CA ALA A 109 -0.03 7.50 9.24
C ALA A 109 1.24 8.00 9.95
N LYS A 110 1.98 7.08 10.56
CA LYS A 110 3.35 7.32 11.04
C LYS A 110 4.37 6.85 10.00
N LEU A 111 5.55 7.44 9.99
CA LEU A 111 6.67 6.98 9.19
C LEU A 111 7.98 7.18 9.95
N LEU A 112 8.74 6.10 10.15
CA LEU A 112 10.12 6.19 10.63
C LEU A 112 11.06 6.08 9.42
N THR A 113 11.92 7.07 9.24
CA THR A 113 12.99 7.09 8.24
C THR A 113 14.34 6.94 8.91
N ILE A 114 15.15 6.02 8.42
CA ILE A 114 16.55 5.82 8.84
C ILE A 114 17.43 6.10 7.62
N ASN A 115 18.33 7.06 7.70
CA ASN A 115 19.04 7.59 6.53
C ASN A 115 20.21 6.72 6.07
N ALA A 116 20.88 6.05 6.99
CA ALA A 116 22.04 5.21 6.71
C ALA A 116 22.11 4.02 7.70
N PRO A 117 22.79 2.91 7.32
CA PRO A 117 22.99 1.79 8.23
C PRO A 117 23.83 2.17 9.46
N THR A 118 24.72 3.17 9.32
CA THR A 118 25.51 3.73 10.43
C THR A 118 24.68 4.48 11.45
N ASP A 119 23.44 4.85 11.09
CA ASP A 119 22.49 5.47 12.00
C ASP A 119 21.81 4.41 12.87
N LEU A 120 22.27 3.16 12.86
CA LEU A 120 21.85 2.13 13.79
C LEU A 120 23.07 1.57 14.54
N PRO A 121 22.96 1.31 15.85
CA PRO A 121 24.05 0.72 16.60
C PRO A 121 24.28 -0.73 16.16
N ALA A 122 25.49 -1.24 16.39
CA ALA A 122 25.77 -2.66 16.23
C ALA A 122 24.83 -3.50 17.10
N VAL A 123 24.31 -4.60 16.54
CA VAL A 123 23.38 -5.49 17.23
C VAL A 123 24.17 -6.38 18.18
N ASP A 124 23.77 -6.39 19.45
CA ASP A 124 24.43 -7.19 20.48
C ASP A 124 24.18 -8.69 20.27
N GLN A 125 25.16 -9.52 20.61
CA GLN A 125 25.09 -10.97 20.35
C GLN A 125 23.88 -11.64 21.01
N PHE A 126 23.49 -11.19 22.21
CA PHE A 126 22.32 -11.76 22.88
C PHE A 126 21.00 -11.52 22.13
N ILE A 127 20.92 -10.46 21.33
CA ILE A 127 19.77 -10.23 20.45
C ILE A 127 19.74 -11.26 19.34
N LEU A 128 20.89 -11.47 18.67
CA LEU A 128 21.04 -12.41 17.57
C LEU A 128 20.76 -13.86 18.01
N ASP A 129 21.21 -14.23 19.22
CA ASP A 129 21.08 -15.58 19.76
C ASP A 129 19.64 -15.93 20.21
N GLY A 130 18.78 -14.92 20.45
CA GLY A 130 17.43 -15.15 20.98
C GLY A 130 16.33 -15.37 19.93
N GLY A 131 16.70 -15.61 18.67
CA GLY A 131 15.77 -16.02 17.61
C GLY A 131 14.98 -14.88 16.96
N ASN A 132 14.88 -14.89 15.63
CA ASN A 132 14.14 -13.92 14.80
C ASN A 132 14.26 -12.46 15.29
N PRO A 133 15.48 -11.90 15.32
CA PRO A 133 15.65 -10.53 15.79
C PRO A 133 14.94 -9.53 14.87
N VAL A 134 14.42 -8.47 15.47
CA VAL A 134 13.66 -7.41 14.78
C VAL A 134 14.10 -6.02 15.22
N LEU A 135 13.96 -5.03 14.35
CA LEU A 135 13.88 -3.62 14.72
C LEU A 135 12.43 -3.30 15.11
N GLU A 136 12.21 -2.62 16.23
CA GLU A 136 10.89 -2.29 16.74
C GLU A 136 10.72 -0.80 16.98
N LEU A 137 9.77 -0.19 16.28
CA LEU A 137 9.22 1.12 16.63
C LEU A 137 8.04 0.92 17.59
N ASN A 138 8.21 1.31 18.85
CA ASN A 138 7.18 1.15 19.87
C ASN A 138 6.33 2.42 20.02
N LEU A 139 5.02 2.24 20.12
CA LEU A 139 4.09 3.29 20.51
C LEU A 139 3.27 2.82 21.72
N ILE A 140 3.09 3.70 22.70
CA ILE A 140 1.94 3.59 23.61
C ILE A 140 0.74 4.20 22.91
N PHE A 141 -0.43 3.58 23.07
CA PHE A 141 -1.68 4.20 22.68
C PHE A 141 -2.70 4.23 23.81
N ALA A 142 -3.62 5.19 23.73
CA ALA A 142 -4.82 5.23 24.56
C ALA A 142 -6.00 5.62 23.68
N HIS A 143 -7.21 5.35 24.15
CA HIS A 143 -8.42 5.69 23.44
C HIS A 143 -9.55 6.01 24.41
N SER A 144 -10.58 6.71 23.93
CA SER A 144 -11.81 6.96 24.66
C SER A 144 -12.57 5.66 24.96
N SER A 145 -13.51 5.73 25.90
CA SER A 145 -14.29 4.55 26.33
C SER A 145 -15.24 4.00 25.27
N GLY A 146 -15.63 4.78 24.26
CA GLY A 146 -16.46 4.31 23.15
C GLY A 146 -15.67 3.68 22.01
N VAL A 147 -14.34 3.70 22.08
CA VAL A 147 -13.45 3.12 21.07
C VAL A 147 -12.97 1.74 21.51
N THR A 148 -12.98 0.80 20.58
CA THR A 148 -12.49 -0.56 20.78
C THR A 148 -11.49 -0.93 19.68
N PRO A 149 -10.26 -1.35 20.03
CA PRO A 149 -9.31 -1.87 19.04
C PRO A 149 -9.72 -3.26 18.54
N TYR A 150 -9.59 -3.49 17.24
CA TYR A 150 -9.80 -4.77 16.56
C TYR A 150 -8.52 -5.17 15.83
N VAL A 151 -8.18 -6.45 15.92
CA VAL A 151 -7.04 -7.04 15.22
C VAL A 151 -7.55 -8.27 14.48
N ASN A 152 -7.44 -8.27 13.15
CA ASN A 152 -7.99 -9.28 12.23
C ASN A 152 -9.49 -9.52 12.45
N GLY A 153 -10.26 -8.43 12.55
CA GLY A 153 -11.71 -8.47 12.80
C GLY A 153 -12.11 -8.98 14.18
N GLN A 154 -11.15 -9.26 15.07
CA GLN A 154 -11.40 -9.70 16.43
C GLN A 154 -11.07 -8.60 17.42
N GLU A 155 -12.02 -8.28 18.30
CA GLU A 155 -11.82 -7.35 19.39
C GLU A 155 -10.54 -7.70 20.19
N TRP A 156 -9.75 -6.68 20.51
CA TRP A 156 -8.54 -6.79 21.30
C TRP A 156 -8.67 -5.97 22.60
N LYS A 157 -8.63 -6.67 23.74
CA LYS A 157 -8.77 -6.07 25.08
C LYS A 157 -7.51 -6.14 25.94
N ARG A 158 -6.70 -7.18 25.70
CA ARG A 158 -5.53 -7.56 26.51
C ARG A 158 -4.75 -8.66 25.81
N GLY A 159 -3.56 -8.93 26.37
CA GLY A 159 -2.68 -9.99 25.92
C GLY A 159 -1.88 -9.58 24.70
N ASP A 160 -0.80 -10.31 24.45
CA ASP A 160 0.07 -10.06 23.31
C ASP A 160 -0.61 -10.65 22.06
N ARG A 161 -0.72 -9.87 21.00
CA ARG A 161 -1.26 -10.31 19.71
C ARG A 161 -0.41 -9.74 18.58
N ASP A 162 0.20 -10.66 17.85
CA ASP A 162 0.93 -10.36 16.63
C ASP A 162 0.00 -10.45 15.42
N THR A 163 0.15 -9.51 14.49
CA THR A 163 -0.61 -9.49 13.24
C THR A 163 0.20 -8.92 12.11
N GLN A 164 0.00 -9.47 10.92
CA GLN A 164 0.42 -8.85 9.65
C GLN A 164 -0.80 -8.39 8.84
N GLY A 165 -2.00 -8.49 9.42
CA GLY A 165 -3.27 -8.11 8.80
C GLY A 165 -3.93 -6.93 9.50
N LEU A 166 -5.22 -6.73 9.20
CA LEU A 166 -6.00 -5.55 9.53
C LEU A 166 -6.02 -5.18 11.03
N VAL A 167 -5.86 -3.89 11.29
CA VAL A 167 -5.94 -3.29 12.63
C VAL A 167 -6.82 -2.05 12.58
N GLU A 168 -7.90 -2.05 13.35
CA GLU A 168 -8.92 -0.99 13.34
C GLU A 168 -9.25 -0.52 14.75
N PHE A 169 -9.76 0.69 14.86
CA PHE A 169 -10.34 1.28 16.04
C PHE A 169 -11.79 1.60 15.72
N ARG A 170 -12.71 0.89 16.37
CA ARG A 170 -14.14 0.94 16.06
C ARG A 170 -14.92 1.61 17.17
N ASP A 171 -16.03 2.26 16.83
CA ASP A 171 -16.98 2.80 17.80
C ASP A 171 -17.85 1.69 18.44
N SER A 172 -18.79 2.10 19.30
CA SER A 172 -19.70 1.17 19.98
C SER A 172 -20.74 0.51 19.06
N GLN A 173 -20.98 1.08 17.88
CA GLN A 173 -21.86 0.56 16.84
C GLN A 173 -21.11 -0.39 15.89
N GLY A 174 -19.78 -0.45 15.97
CA GLY A 174 -18.93 -1.27 15.13
C GLY A 174 -18.43 -0.57 13.87
N ASN A 175 -18.67 0.74 13.72
CA ASN A 175 -18.14 1.53 12.61
C ASN A 175 -16.63 1.74 12.81
N VAL A 176 -15.87 1.69 11.73
CA VAL A 176 -14.42 1.96 11.77
C VAL A 176 -14.19 3.46 11.84
N LEU A 177 -13.51 3.91 12.88
CA LEU A 177 -13.11 5.31 13.05
C LEU A 177 -11.70 5.54 12.52
N TRP A 178 -10.77 4.65 12.88
CA TRP A 178 -9.37 4.72 12.46
C TRP A 178 -8.78 3.34 12.22
N TRP A 179 -7.67 3.28 11.49
CA TRP A 179 -6.99 2.01 11.21
C TRP A 179 -5.49 2.23 10.98
N PHE A 180 -4.72 1.16 11.16
CA PHE A 180 -3.33 1.10 10.75
C PHE A 180 -3.19 0.31 9.45
N ASN A 181 -2.31 0.83 8.61
CA ASN A 181 -1.66 0.17 7.49
C ASN A 181 -1.11 -1.19 7.85
N LEU A 182 -0.97 -2.10 6.90
CA LEU A 182 -0.15 -3.29 7.13
C LEU A 182 1.27 -2.88 7.56
N PRO A 183 1.94 -3.65 8.45
CA PRO A 183 3.25 -3.31 8.97
C PRO A 183 4.35 -3.50 7.91
N ARG A 184 4.37 -2.66 6.86
CA ARG A 184 5.31 -2.72 5.74
C ARG A 184 6.52 -1.83 5.98
N SER A 185 7.67 -2.25 5.48
CA SER A 185 8.90 -1.45 5.45
C SER A 185 9.55 -1.57 4.09
N TRP A 186 10.22 -0.53 3.60
CA TRP A 186 10.90 -0.55 2.31
C TRP A 186 12.18 0.26 2.35
N ASP A 187 13.05 0.03 1.37
CA ASP A 187 14.33 0.72 1.24
C ASP A 187 14.35 1.69 0.05
N ALA A 188 15.46 2.37 -0.19
CA ALA A 188 15.61 3.37 -1.24
C ALA A 188 15.53 2.82 -2.67
N GLU A 189 15.67 1.49 -2.84
CA GLU A 189 15.47 0.81 -4.12
C GLU A 189 14.04 0.26 -4.26
N GLY A 190 13.19 0.47 -3.25
CA GLY A 190 11.82 -0.03 -3.22
C GLY A 190 11.72 -1.51 -2.86
N ASN A 191 12.79 -2.13 -2.35
CA ASN A 191 12.69 -3.48 -1.80
C ASN A 191 11.81 -3.43 -0.56
N GLU A 192 10.82 -4.31 -0.46
CA GLU A 192 9.83 -4.29 0.62
C GLU A 192 9.93 -5.52 1.53
N GLN A 193 9.60 -5.34 2.79
CA GLN A 193 9.42 -6.39 3.77
C GLN A 193 8.16 -6.14 4.60
N LEU A 194 7.25 -7.11 4.57
CA LEU A 194 6.16 -7.19 5.54
C LEU A 194 6.72 -7.60 6.90
N GLY A 195 6.58 -6.72 7.87
CA GLY A 195 6.86 -6.93 9.28
C GLY A 195 5.63 -7.48 10.02
N THR A 196 5.55 -7.16 11.31
CA THR A 196 4.45 -7.57 12.19
C THR A 196 4.10 -6.43 13.14
N PHE A 197 2.81 -6.14 13.32
CA PHE A 197 2.39 -5.37 14.48
C PHE A 197 2.23 -6.27 15.70
N ARG A 198 2.76 -5.81 16.83
CA ARG A 198 2.50 -6.43 18.12
C ARG A 198 1.64 -5.51 18.98
N PHE A 199 0.43 -5.98 19.29
CA PHE A 199 -0.43 -5.39 20.30
C PHE A 199 -0.12 -6.00 21.64
N LYS A 200 0.12 -5.18 22.66
CA LYS A 200 0.47 -5.65 24.00
C LYS A 200 -0.18 -4.78 25.07
N LYS A 201 -0.61 -5.41 26.16
CA LYS A 201 -1.05 -4.70 27.36
C LYS A 201 -0.08 -4.99 28.49
N GLN A 202 0.59 -3.96 28.99
CA GLN A 202 1.52 -4.07 30.11
C GLN A 202 1.17 -3.03 31.17
N GLY A 203 0.75 -3.52 32.34
CA GLY A 203 0.16 -2.66 33.36
C GLY A 203 -1.09 -1.96 32.82
N ASN A 204 -1.10 -0.62 32.94
CA ASN A 204 -2.18 0.22 32.42
C ASN A 204 -1.94 0.71 30.99
N SER A 205 -0.75 0.49 30.42
CA SER A 205 -0.39 0.95 29.08
C SER A 205 -0.76 -0.08 28.03
N LEU A 206 -1.29 0.40 26.92
CA LEU A 206 -1.49 -0.36 25.69
C LEU A 206 -0.37 0.01 24.73
N TYR A 207 0.18 -0.99 24.06
CA TYR A 207 1.28 -0.83 23.12
C TYR A 207 0.88 -1.37 21.75
N VAL A 208 1.33 -0.67 20.72
CA VAL A 208 1.42 -1.18 19.35
C VAL A 208 2.85 -0.98 18.88
N SER A 209 3.50 -2.05 18.44
CA SER A 209 4.88 -2.00 17.96
C SER A 209 4.94 -2.46 16.51
N HIS A 210 5.59 -1.68 15.64
CA HIS A 210 5.93 -2.10 14.28
C HIS A 210 7.26 -2.86 14.34
N ARG A 211 7.25 -4.16 14.02
CA ARG A 211 8.41 -5.06 14.10
C ARG A 211 8.90 -5.42 12.69
N VAL A 212 10.11 -4.98 12.34
CA VAL A 212 10.75 -5.22 11.04
C VAL A 212 11.83 -6.29 11.20
N PRO A 213 11.83 -7.39 10.41
CA PRO A 213 12.89 -8.39 10.46
C PRO A 213 14.29 -7.78 10.33
N LEU A 214 15.19 -8.08 11.27
CA LEU A 214 16.53 -7.50 11.29
C LEU A 214 17.33 -7.85 10.02
N ALA A 215 17.09 -9.03 9.45
CA ALA A 215 17.72 -9.44 8.19
C ALA A 215 17.41 -8.45 7.04
N PHE A 216 16.19 -7.93 6.99
CA PHE A 216 15.82 -6.90 6.03
C PHE A 216 16.49 -5.57 6.36
N VAL A 217 16.45 -5.16 7.64
CA VAL A 217 17.10 -3.91 8.09
C VAL A 217 18.58 -3.88 7.74
N GLN A 218 19.31 -4.99 7.94
CA GLN A 218 20.74 -5.08 7.64
C GLN A 218 21.05 -5.20 6.14
N GLY A 219 20.10 -5.71 5.35
CA GLY A 219 20.23 -5.88 3.91
C GLY A 219 19.69 -4.71 3.08
N ALA A 220 19.00 -3.76 3.70
CA ALA A 220 18.36 -2.63 3.04
C ALA A 220 19.35 -1.69 2.36
N VAL A 221 18.96 -1.13 1.22
CA VAL A 221 19.61 0.01 0.59
C VAL A 221 19.03 1.30 1.16
N TYR A 222 19.78 2.00 2.00
CA TYR A 222 19.23 3.13 2.75
C TYR A 222 18.99 4.40 1.89
N PRO A 223 18.02 5.26 2.26
CA PRO A 223 17.19 5.22 3.48
C PRO A 223 16.25 4.01 3.59
N LEU A 224 16.07 3.53 4.82
CA LEU A 224 15.07 2.55 5.21
C LEU A 224 13.85 3.29 5.78
N PHE A 225 12.68 2.89 5.33
CA PHE A 225 11.39 3.43 5.72
C PHE A 225 10.54 2.36 6.40
N VAL A 226 9.91 2.71 7.51
CA VAL A 226 9.08 1.80 8.30
C VAL A 226 7.68 2.41 8.43
N ASP A 227 6.70 1.72 7.82
CA ASP A 227 5.26 2.02 7.66
C ASP A 227 4.85 2.74 6.35
N VAL A 228 4.11 2.02 5.49
CA VAL A 228 3.32 2.52 4.34
C VAL A 228 2.07 1.66 4.11
N THR A 229 1.00 2.32 3.68
CA THR A 229 0.02 1.78 2.73
C THR A 229 -0.26 2.82 1.67
N VAL A 230 -0.76 2.32 0.54
CA VAL A 230 -1.45 3.05 -0.50
C VAL A 230 -2.94 2.95 -0.19
N ASP A 231 -3.47 4.01 0.42
CA ASP A 231 -4.88 4.24 0.63
C ASP A 231 -5.16 5.62 0.06
N GLU A 232 -5.44 5.63 -1.23
CA GLU A 232 -5.64 6.87 -1.97
C GLU A 232 -7.11 7.27 -1.90
N GLN A 233 -7.35 8.57 -1.74
CA GLN A 233 -8.66 9.17 -1.93
C GLN A 233 -8.56 10.12 -3.11
N VAL A 234 -9.64 10.27 -3.87
CA VAL A 234 -9.72 11.31 -4.90
C VAL A 234 -9.39 12.65 -4.24
N GLY A 235 -8.35 13.32 -4.73
CA GLY A 235 -7.72 14.46 -4.05
C GLY A 235 -8.10 15.84 -4.63
N ALA A 236 -8.72 15.88 -5.81
CA ALA A 236 -9.07 17.10 -6.51
C ALA A 236 -10.35 16.94 -7.34
N ALA A 237 -11.04 18.07 -7.59
CA ALA A 237 -12.26 18.13 -8.41
C ALA A 237 -12.09 17.53 -9.82
N VAL A 238 -10.88 17.61 -10.38
CA VAL A 238 -10.59 17.12 -11.73
C VAL A 238 -10.18 15.64 -11.75
N ASP A 239 -10.18 14.99 -10.59
CA ASP A 239 -9.79 13.59 -10.43
C ASP A 239 -10.98 12.65 -10.37
N ASP A 240 -12.20 13.14 -10.55
CA ASP A 240 -13.34 12.29 -10.82
C ASP A 240 -14.27 12.90 -11.87
N ALA A 241 -14.99 12.02 -12.56
CA ALA A 241 -15.91 12.40 -13.61
C ALA A 241 -16.99 11.35 -13.84
N PHE A 242 -18.13 11.79 -14.37
CA PHE A 242 -19.08 10.89 -15.01
C PHE A 242 -19.36 11.33 -16.45
N GLU A 243 -19.79 10.38 -17.26
CA GLU A 243 -20.21 10.61 -18.64
C GLU A 243 -21.40 9.68 -18.97
N LEU A 244 -22.35 10.14 -19.78
CA LEU A 244 -23.39 9.27 -20.30
C LEU A 244 -22.81 8.39 -21.42
N ASP A 245 -23.33 7.18 -21.56
CA ASP A 245 -22.80 6.20 -22.52
C ASP A 245 -23.09 6.55 -24.00
N ASP A 246 -23.77 7.67 -24.27
CA ASP A 246 -23.92 8.27 -25.60
C ASP A 246 -22.96 9.44 -25.86
N ASP A 247 -21.90 9.57 -25.07
CA ASP A 247 -20.84 10.60 -25.16
C ASP A 247 -21.36 12.02 -24.92
N PHE A 248 -22.41 12.13 -24.09
CA PHE A 248 -22.96 13.41 -23.64
C PHE A 248 -22.83 13.56 -22.13
N GLY A 249 -22.90 14.82 -21.67
CA GLY A 249 -23.06 15.13 -20.26
C GLY A 249 -21.84 14.80 -19.40
N PHE A 250 -20.63 14.78 -19.99
CA PHE A 250 -19.37 14.74 -19.26
C PHE A 250 -19.33 15.85 -18.19
N SER A 251 -18.93 15.48 -16.97
CA SER A 251 -18.82 16.43 -15.87
C SER A 251 -17.85 15.92 -14.81
N THR A 252 -17.07 16.84 -14.25
CA THR A 252 -16.15 16.65 -13.11
C THR A 252 -16.64 17.41 -11.86
N SER A 253 -17.91 17.81 -11.81
CA SER A 253 -18.38 18.77 -10.79
C SER A 253 -19.84 18.54 -10.37
N LEU A 254 -20.26 17.29 -10.48
CA LEU A 254 -21.61 16.82 -10.24
C LEU A 254 -21.44 15.39 -9.75
N SER A 255 -22.21 15.03 -8.72
CA SER A 255 -22.31 13.67 -8.17
C SER A 255 -22.05 12.59 -9.23
N LEU A 256 -21.06 11.73 -8.98
CA LEU A 256 -20.71 10.61 -9.85
C LEU A 256 -21.93 9.75 -10.14
N LYS A 257 -22.00 9.17 -11.35
CA LYS A 257 -23.11 8.32 -11.77
C LYS A 257 -22.61 6.99 -12.29
N LEU A 258 -23.20 5.92 -11.78
CA LEU A 258 -23.01 4.57 -12.30
C LEU A 258 -24.37 3.92 -12.53
N ASN A 259 -24.96 4.22 -13.68
CA ASN A 259 -26.33 3.85 -14.01
C ASN A 259 -26.33 2.70 -15.00
N ALA A 260 -27.06 1.62 -14.70
CA ALA A 260 -27.38 0.59 -15.68
C ALA A 260 -28.67 0.97 -16.41
N ASN A 261 -28.66 0.90 -17.74
CA ASN A 261 -29.87 1.07 -18.55
C ASN A 261 -29.66 0.52 -19.95
N ALA A 262 -30.70 -0.04 -20.58
CA ALA A 262 -30.62 -0.44 -21.99
C ALA A 262 -30.40 0.76 -22.93
N THR A 263 -30.96 1.93 -22.61
CA THR A 263 -30.84 3.17 -23.37
C THR A 263 -29.54 3.91 -23.02
N PRO A 264 -28.62 4.15 -23.97
CA PRO A 264 -27.34 4.83 -23.72
C PRO A 264 -27.47 6.20 -23.03
N ALA A 265 -28.41 7.04 -23.48
CA ALA A 265 -28.68 8.35 -22.87
C ALA A 265 -29.13 8.32 -21.38
N ASN A 266 -29.48 7.14 -20.86
CA ASN A 266 -29.86 6.92 -19.45
C ASN A 266 -28.86 6.01 -18.71
N ARG A 267 -27.81 5.54 -19.41
CA ARG A 267 -26.72 4.73 -18.87
C ARG A 267 -25.55 5.68 -18.64
N ALA A 268 -24.89 5.53 -17.49
CA ALA A 268 -23.83 6.44 -17.08
C ALA A 268 -22.63 5.64 -16.60
N ASN A 269 -21.45 6.11 -16.98
CA ASN A 269 -20.16 5.59 -16.61
C ASN A 269 -19.46 6.64 -15.73
N CYS A 270 -18.56 6.19 -14.87
CA CYS A 270 -17.77 7.06 -14.01
C CYS A 270 -16.29 6.68 -14.02
N GLY A 271 -15.45 7.64 -13.64
CA GLY A 271 -14.02 7.46 -13.43
C GLY A 271 -13.56 8.20 -12.18
N THR A 272 -12.61 7.59 -11.46
CA THR A 272 -11.95 8.17 -10.28
C THR A 272 -10.45 7.93 -10.39
N ARG A 273 -9.66 9.01 -10.30
CA ARG A 273 -8.22 9.06 -10.38
C ARG A 273 -7.62 9.17 -8.98
N PHE A 274 -6.58 8.40 -8.76
CA PHE A 274 -5.79 8.35 -7.54
C PHE A 274 -4.37 8.75 -7.91
N ALA A 275 -3.91 9.88 -7.38
CA ALA A 275 -2.60 10.43 -7.71
C ALA A 275 -1.50 9.75 -6.88
N GLY A 276 -0.28 9.63 -7.42
CA GLY A 276 0.89 9.26 -6.62
C GLY A 276 0.89 7.82 -6.09
N VAL A 277 0.28 6.87 -6.80
CA VAL A 277 0.10 5.48 -6.33
C VAL A 277 1.45 4.79 -6.13
N ALA A 278 1.86 4.64 -4.87
CA ALA A 278 3.18 4.14 -4.49
C ALA A 278 3.28 2.60 -4.51
N ILE A 279 3.10 2.01 -5.70
CA ILE A 279 3.24 0.57 -5.94
C ILE A 279 4.38 0.33 -6.95
N PRO A 280 5.39 -0.51 -6.62
CA PRO A 280 6.44 -0.87 -7.56
C PRO A 280 5.94 -1.59 -8.81
N ASN A 281 6.69 -1.47 -9.90
CA ASN A 281 6.45 -2.25 -11.12
C ASN A 281 6.43 -3.76 -10.82
N ALA A 282 5.46 -4.45 -11.42
CA ALA A 282 5.28 -5.90 -11.31
C ALA A 282 5.12 -6.42 -9.87
N ALA A 283 4.66 -5.58 -8.94
CA ALA A 283 4.19 -6.03 -7.64
C ALA A 283 3.03 -7.02 -7.78
N THR A 284 2.97 -8.01 -6.89
CA THR A 284 1.82 -8.92 -6.79
C THR A 284 0.75 -8.24 -5.95
N ILE A 285 -0.44 -8.01 -6.49
CA ILE A 285 -1.54 -7.42 -5.73
C ILE A 285 -2.26 -8.53 -4.97
N ASP A 286 -2.26 -8.44 -3.63
CA ASP A 286 -2.85 -9.42 -2.73
C ASP A 286 -4.35 -9.19 -2.56
N THR A 287 -4.71 -7.92 -2.32
CA THR A 287 -6.07 -7.43 -2.14
C THR A 287 -6.20 -6.03 -2.73
N ALA A 288 -7.34 -5.69 -3.32
CA ALA A 288 -7.68 -4.29 -3.61
C ALA A 288 -9.19 -4.08 -3.58
N THR A 289 -9.63 -2.91 -3.09
CA THR A 289 -11.04 -2.51 -3.07
C THR A 289 -11.18 -1.04 -3.42
N TRP A 290 -12.18 -0.73 -4.26
CA TRP A 290 -12.64 0.63 -4.51
C TRP A 290 -13.87 0.89 -3.64
N SER A 291 -13.87 1.94 -2.84
CA SER A 291 -14.94 2.23 -1.87
C SER A 291 -15.59 3.56 -2.15
N VAL A 292 -16.93 3.60 -2.09
CA VAL A 292 -17.72 4.79 -2.40
C VAL A 292 -18.87 5.00 -1.40
N VAL A 293 -19.34 6.24 -1.26
CA VAL A 293 -20.56 6.57 -0.51
C VAL A 293 -21.67 6.90 -1.51
N ALA A 294 -22.90 6.47 -1.24
CA ALA A 294 -24.04 6.89 -2.05
C ALA A 294 -24.40 8.35 -1.74
N ASN A 295 -24.64 9.17 -2.75
CA ASN A 295 -25.01 10.57 -2.52
C ASN A 295 -26.43 10.71 -1.93
N PHE A 296 -27.27 9.68 -2.12
CA PHE A 296 -28.64 9.67 -1.63
C PHE A 296 -29.05 8.27 -1.12
N SER A 297 -29.94 8.22 -0.13
CA SER A 297 -30.63 6.98 0.31
C SER A 297 -31.64 6.41 -0.69
N PHE A 298 -31.84 7.09 -1.83
CA PHE A 298 -32.63 6.63 -2.97
C PHE A 298 -31.79 6.77 -4.23
N ASN A 299 -32.10 6.01 -5.30
CA ASN A 299 -31.22 5.98 -6.48
C ASN A 299 -29.77 5.62 -6.11
N ASN A 300 -29.62 4.58 -5.30
CA ASN A 300 -28.39 4.01 -4.77
C ASN A 300 -28.26 2.51 -5.12
N ASN A 301 -28.88 2.11 -6.25
CA ASN A 301 -28.77 0.74 -6.73
C ASN A 301 -27.74 0.70 -7.85
N LEU A 302 -26.61 0.06 -7.60
CA LEU A 302 -25.47 0.02 -8.49
C LEU A 302 -25.49 -1.27 -9.31
N ARG A 303 -25.24 -1.16 -10.61
CA ARG A 303 -24.88 -2.32 -11.43
C ARG A 303 -23.94 -1.91 -12.55
N GLY A 304 -22.66 -2.20 -12.37
CA GLY A 304 -21.63 -1.84 -13.33
C GLY A 304 -20.47 -2.83 -13.33
N ASP A 305 -19.73 -2.83 -14.43
CA ASP A 305 -18.47 -3.53 -14.55
C ASP A 305 -17.33 -2.56 -14.24
N LEU A 306 -16.51 -2.90 -13.24
CA LEU A 306 -15.35 -2.13 -12.82
C LEU A 306 -14.14 -2.52 -13.65
N HIS A 307 -13.39 -1.51 -14.08
CA HIS A 307 -12.10 -1.61 -14.76
C HIS A 307 -11.09 -0.67 -14.09
N ALA A 308 -9.80 -0.87 -14.38
CA ALA A 308 -8.84 0.22 -14.26
C ALA A 308 -8.54 0.79 -15.66
N GLU A 309 -8.04 2.02 -15.73
CA GLU A 309 -7.49 2.55 -16.96
C GLU A 309 -6.17 1.84 -17.30
N ASN A 310 -6.05 1.36 -18.53
CA ASN A 310 -4.90 0.61 -19.02
C ASN A 310 -3.81 1.53 -19.59
N VAL A 311 -3.28 2.38 -18.71
CA VAL A 311 -2.20 3.33 -18.97
C VAL A 311 -1.15 3.22 -17.88
N ASP A 312 0.06 3.72 -18.14
CA ASP A 312 1.13 3.75 -17.13
C ASP A 312 0.87 4.89 -16.13
N ASP A 313 0.65 6.11 -16.61
CA ASP A 313 0.39 7.28 -15.78
C ASP A 313 -0.89 7.97 -16.23
N ALA A 314 -1.94 7.90 -15.40
CA ALA A 314 -3.28 8.33 -15.79
C ALA A 314 -3.44 9.86 -15.72
N ALA A 315 -3.87 10.47 -16.83
CA ALA A 315 -4.20 11.89 -16.85
C ALA A 315 -5.49 12.18 -16.07
N ASN A 316 -5.58 13.37 -15.48
CA ASN A 316 -6.82 13.85 -14.85
C ASN A 316 -7.94 14.08 -15.91
N PHE A 317 -9.16 14.33 -15.45
CA PHE A 317 -10.35 14.51 -16.28
C PHE A 317 -10.50 15.91 -16.89
N THR A 318 -9.49 16.78 -16.74
CA THR A 318 -9.38 18.04 -17.51
C THR A 318 -8.41 17.90 -18.67
N ASP A 319 -7.26 17.26 -18.44
CA ASP A 319 -6.24 17.03 -19.46
C ASP A 319 -6.67 15.97 -20.48
N THR A 320 -7.43 14.97 -20.03
CA THR A 320 -8.14 14.00 -20.88
C THR A 320 -9.58 13.88 -20.40
N ALA A 321 -10.41 14.82 -20.87
CA ALA A 321 -11.82 14.97 -20.51
C ALA A 321 -12.71 13.91 -21.17
N ASP A 322 -12.56 12.66 -20.73
CA ASP A 322 -13.26 11.50 -21.27
C ASP A 322 -13.34 10.39 -20.19
N VAL A 323 -14.48 9.69 -20.10
CA VAL A 323 -14.63 8.45 -19.30
C VAL A 323 -14.85 7.25 -20.23
N ASN A 324 -15.65 7.41 -21.28
CA ASN A 324 -16.12 6.31 -22.11
C ASN A 324 -15.00 5.67 -22.95
N ASP A 325 -14.13 6.47 -23.56
CA ASP A 325 -13.10 6.04 -24.51
C ASP A 325 -11.74 5.78 -23.85
N ARG A 326 -11.60 6.00 -22.53
CA ARG A 326 -10.39 5.60 -21.80
C ARG A 326 -10.14 4.10 -21.97
N ALA A 327 -8.89 3.76 -22.31
CA ALA A 327 -8.49 2.38 -22.51
C ALA A 327 -8.65 1.60 -21.20
N ARG A 328 -9.32 0.45 -21.23
CA ARG A 328 -9.66 -0.32 -20.03
C ARG A 328 -8.75 -1.53 -19.88
N THR A 329 -8.57 -2.00 -18.65
CA THR A 329 -8.04 -3.34 -18.37
C THR A 329 -8.90 -4.40 -19.05
N ALA A 330 -8.28 -5.50 -19.47
CA ALA A 330 -8.98 -6.67 -20.00
C ALA A 330 -9.77 -7.38 -18.90
N ALA A 331 -9.21 -7.43 -17.69
CA ALA A 331 -9.95 -7.81 -16.49
C ALA A 331 -11.07 -6.80 -16.20
N SER A 332 -12.18 -7.33 -15.71
CA SER A 332 -13.37 -6.59 -15.27
C SER A 332 -14.00 -7.27 -14.06
N VAL A 333 -14.56 -6.49 -13.14
CA VAL A 333 -15.26 -7.02 -11.96
C VAL A 333 -16.69 -6.48 -11.92
N LEU A 334 -17.69 -7.34 -11.93
CA LEU A 334 -19.09 -6.93 -11.74
C LEU A 334 -19.30 -6.48 -10.30
N TRP A 335 -19.73 -5.24 -10.11
CA TRP A 335 -20.33 -4.79 -8.87
C TRP A 335 -21.85 -4.63 -9.07
N ALA A 336 -22.62 -5.34 -8.26
CA ALA A 336 -24.06 -5.23 -8.23
C ALA A 336 -24.53 -5.14 -6.78
N GLU A 337 -25.18 -4.04 -6.43
CA GLU A 337 -25.65 -3.78 -5.07
C GLU A 337 -27.00 -3.07 -5.11
N ASP A 338 -27.89 -3.44 -4.19
CA ASP A 338 -29.23 -2.86 -4.08
C ASP A 338 -29.34 -2.08 -2.77
N GLY A 339 -28.94 -0.81 -2.82
CA GLY A 339 -28.98 0.09 -1.68
C GLY A 339 -27.62 0.32 -1.04
N LEU A 340 -26.71 0.98 -1.76
CA LEU A 340 -25.49 1.52 -1.17
C LEU A 340 -25.85 2.48 -0.01
N ASN A 341 -25.03 2.44 1.03
CA ASN A 341 -25.16 3.28 2.21
C ASN A 341 -24.78 4.74 1.88
N ASP A 342 -25.59 5.69 2.32
CA ASP A 342 -25.42 7.14 2.15
C ASP A 342 -24.81 7.85 3.37
N ALA A 343 -24.28 7.07 4.32
CA ALA A 343 -23.62 7.54 5.53
C ALA A 343 -22.37 6.73 5.89
N ALA A 344 -21.91 5.86 4.99
CA ALA A 344 -20.74 5.03 5.18
C ALA A 344 -20.17 4.55 3.83
N PHE A 345 -18.85 4.35 3.79
CA PHE A 345 -18.18 3.77 2.62
C PHE A 345 -18.66 2.34 2.37
N ASN A 346 -19.02 2.08 1.12
CA ASN A 346 -19.39 0.78 0.60
C ASN A 346 -18.20 0.23 -0.20
N PRO A 347 -17.54 -0.84 0.25
CA PRO A 347 -16.45 -1.44 -0.51
C PRO A 347 -16.98 -2.23 -1.69
N SER A 348 -16.31 -2.11 -2.84
CA SER A 348 -16.55 -2.97 -4.00
C SER A 348 -16.18 -4.43 -3.69
N PRO A 349 -16.62 -5.38 -4.53
CA PRO A 349 -15.93 -6.67 -4.66
C PRO A 349 -14.43 -6.47 -4.97
N GLU A 350 -13.63 -7.50 -4.76
CA GLU A 350 -12.17 -7.46 -4.94
C GLU A 350 -11.78 -7.04 -6.37
N VAL A 351 -10.99 -5.96 -6.51
CA VAL A 351 -10.57 -5.39 -7.80
C VAL A 351 -9.09 -5.66 -8.13
N LYS A 352 -8.41 -6.53 -7.38
CA LYS A 352 -6.95 -6.72 -7.52
C LYS A 352 -6.51 -7.12 -8.92
N THR A 353 -7.34 -7.84 -9.67
CA THR A 353 -7.02 -8.24 -11.06
C THR A 353 -6.93 -7.06 -12.00
N LEU A 354 -7.72 -6.00 -11.77
CA LEU A 354 -7.68 -4.75 -12.53
C LEU A 354 -6.34 -4.04 -12.24
N ILE A 355 -6.04 -3.86 -10.95
CA ILE A 355 -4.80 -3.23 -10.48
C ILE A 355 -3.57 -4.01 -10.97
N GLN A 356 -3.64 -5.34 -10.91
CA GLN A 356 -2.56 -6.23 -11.32
C GLN A 356 -2.19 -6.05 -12.79
N GLU A 357 -3.15 -5.80 -13.68
CA GLU A 357 -2.86 -5.52 -15.09
C GLU A 357 -2.11 -4.21 -15.26
N VAL A 358 -2.49 -3.16 -14.54
CA VAL A 358 -1.86 -1.83 -14.61
C VAL A 358 -0.42 -1.88 -14.09
N VAL A 359 -0.20 -2.42 -12.88
CA VAL A 359 1.16 -2.47 -12.28
C VAL A 359 2.11 -3.42 -13.02
N ASN A 360 1.58 -4.35 -13.83
CA ASN A 360 2.38 -5.24 -14.69
C ASN A 360 2.80 -4.59 -16.01
N ARG A 361 2.32 -3.39 -16.32
CA ARG A 361 2.72 -2.69 -17.55
C ARG A 361 4.19 -2.29 -17.47
N GLY A 362 4.91 -2.39 -18.58
CA GLY A 362 6.35 -2.10 -18.60
C GLY A 362 6.72 -0.64 -18.32
N GLY A 363 5.77 0.30 -18.46
CA GLY A 363 5.97 1.72 -18.16
C GLY A 363 5.51 2.13 -16.76
N TRP A 364 4.79 1.27 -16.03
CA TRP A 364 4.34 1.56 -14.68
C TRP A 364 5.53 1.79 -13.75
N ALA A 365 5.53 2.90 -13.02
CA ALA A 365 6.52 3.20 -11.99
C ALA A 365 5.82 3.65 -10.72
N THR A 366 6.50 3.49 -9.58
CA THR A 366 5.98 3.96 -8.29
C THR A 366 5.68 5.46 -8.33
N GLY A 367 4.55 5.86 -7.77
CA GLY A 367 4.12 7.26 -7.74
C GLY A 367 3.43 7.73 -9.02
N GLN A 368 3.15 6.85 -9.99
CA GLN A 368 2.28 7.17 -11.12
C GLN A 368 0.80 7.12 -10.72
N ASP A 369 -0.03 7.76 -11.53
CA ASP A 369 -1.44 7.94 -11.23
C ASP A 369 -2.28 6.80 -11.81
N MET A 370 -3.33 6.40 -11.10
CA MET A 370 -4.21 5.29 -11.50
C MET A 370 -5.66 5.74 -11.55
N VAL A 371 -6.43 5.21 -12.51
CA VAL A 371 -7.87 5.45 -12.61
C VAL A 371 -8.64 4.14 -12.47
N ILE A 372 -9.69 4.16 -11.64
CA ILE A 372 -10.76 3.15 -11.64
C ILE A 372 -11.94 3.69 -12.44
N LEU A 373 -12.47 2.86 -13.35
CA LEU A 373 -13.60 3.15 -14.22
C LEU A 373 -14.78 2.25 -13.84
N GLY A 374 -15.95 2.84 -13.61
CA GLY A 374 -17.21 2.12 -13.47
C GLY A 374 -18.04 2.23 -14.74
N ILE A 375 -18.37 1.09 -15.35
CA ILE A 375 -19.13 1.05 -16.61
C ILE A 375 -20.53 0.51 -16.34
N GLY A 376 -21.55 1.35 -16.57
CA GLY A 376 -22.94 0.95 -16.41
C GLY A 376 -23.30 -0.21 -17.34
N ARG A 377 -24.08 -1.19 -16.86
CA ARG A 377 -24.53 -2.29 -17.73
C ARG A 377 -25.79 -1.94 -18.52
N SER A 378 -26.01 -2.64 -19.62
CA SER A 378 -27.20 -2.44 -20.46
C SER A 378 -28.34 -3.44 -20.19
N ASP A 379 -28.20 -4.29 -19.19
CA ASP A 379 -29.06 -5.47 -18.97
C ASP A 379 -30.28 -5.20 -18.09
N ILE A 380 -30.26 -4.13 -17.29
CA ILE A 380 -31.36 -3.73 -16.40
C ILE A 380 -31.32 -2.22 -16.15
N ALA A 381 -32.43 -1.64 -15.72
CA ALA A 381 -32.49 -0.26 -15.26
C ALA A 381 -32.15 -0.17 -13.76
N LYS A 382 -31.01 0.44 -13.42
CA LYS A 382 -30.56 0.75 -12.06
C LYS A 382 -29.93 2.14 -12.07
N VAL A 383 -30.21 2.92 -11.03
CA VAL A 383 -29.68 4.29 -10.90
C VAL A 383 -28.90 4.36 -9.60
N CYS A 384 -27.68 4.86 -9.71
CA CYS A 384 -26.78 5.06 -8.59
C CYS A 384 -26.11 6.44 -8.73
N PHE A 385 -26.32 7.29 -7.73
CA PHE A 385 -25.52 8.50 -7.51
C PHE A 385 -24.53 8.23 -6.39
N ILE A 386 -23.29 8.61 -6.64
CA ILE A 386 -22.14 8.40 -5.77
C ILE A 386 -21.56 9.77 -5.42
N GLU A 387 -21.04 9.93 -4.21
CA GLU A 387 -20.32 11.15 -3.84
C GLU A 387 -19.07 11.34 -4.72
N ASP A 388 -18.98 12.51 -5.33
CA ASP A 388 -17.79 13.01 -6.00
C ASP A 388 -17.03 13.97 -5.07
N TYR A 389 -15.81 14.34 -5.47
CA TYR A 389 -14.98 15.26 -4.71
C TYR A 389 -15.69 16.59 -4.42
N ASP A 390 -16.40 17.13 -5.42
CA ASP A 390 -17.06 18.43 -5.32
C ASP A 390 -18.33 18.41 -4.45
N SER A 391 -19.02 17.26 -4.33
CA SER A 391 -20.16 17.14 -3.42
C SER A 391 -19.73 17.00 -1.96
N ASP A 392 -18.76 16.10 -1.68
CA ASP A 392 -18.14 15.98 -0.35
C ASP A 392 -16.72 15.37 -0.45
N THR A 393 -15.70 16.21 -0.28
CA THR A 393 -14.29 15.77 -0.28
C THR A 393 -13.95 14.70 0.76
N ALA A 394 -14.71 14.59 1.87
CA ALA A 394 -14.48 13.57 2.89
C ALA A 394 -15.05 12.20 2.48
N GLU A 395 -16.05 12.20 1.60
CA GLU A 395 -16.76 11.01 1.13
C GLU A 395 -16.41 10.62 -0.32
N ALA A 396 -15.56 11.40 -0.98
CA ALA A 396 -14.97 11.09 -2.28
C ALA A 396 -14.34 9.68 -2.30
N ALA A 397 -14.37 9.03 -3.45
CA ALA A 397 -14.01 7.62 -3.59
C ALA A 397 -12.60 7.29 -3.08
N LYS A 398 -12.44 6.08 -2.55
CA LYS A 398 -11.17 5.56 -2.01
C LYS A 398 -10.70 4.31 -2.72
N LEU A 399 -9.40 4.16 -2.88
CA LEU A 399 -8.73 2.97 -3.38
C LEU A 399 -7.79 2.42 -2.31
N HIS A 400 -8.11 1.23 -1.84
CA HIS A 400 -7.27 0.48 -0.92
C HIS A 400 -6.55 -0.64 -1.67
N ILE A 401 -5.22 -0.73 -1.53
CA ILE A 401 -4.42 -1.78 -2.17
C ILE A 401 -3.43 -2.41 -1.18
N GLU A 402 -3.52 -3.72 -1.05
CA GLU A 402 -2.50 -4.57 -0.44
C GLU A 402 -1.71 -5.27 -1.55
N TYR A 403 -0.38 -5.16 -1.52
CA TYR A 403 0.51 -5.83 -2.45
C TYR A 403 1.74 -6.44 -1.77
N THR A 404 2.35 -7.41 -2.43
CA THR A 404 3.68 -7.94 -2.14
C THR A 404 4.59 -7.48 -3.27
N ALA A 405 5.62 -6.68 -2.98
CA ALA A 405 6.58 -6.26 -3.99
C ALA A 405 7.15 -7.47 -4.77
N GLY A 406 7.22 -7.36 -6.10
CA GLY A 406 7.71 -8.43 -6.96
C GLY A 406 9.20 -8.66 -6.70
N GLY A 407 9.59 -9.84 -6.20
CA GLY A 407 10.97 -10.24 -5.89
C GLY A 407 11.91 -10.40 -7.09
N GLY A 408 11.75 -9.61 -8.14
CA GLY A 408 12.66 -9.55 -9.28
C GLY A 408 13.89 -8.71 -8.98
N ILE A 409 14.77 -9.18 -8.07
CA ILE A 409 16.05 -8.50 -7.80
C ILE A 409 16.82 -8.35 -9.11
N THR A 410 16.93 -7.19 -9.76
CA THR A 410 17.88 -7.07 -10.88
C THR A 410 19.30 -7.01 -10.30
N VAL A 411 19.90 -8.18 -10.01
CA VAL A 411 21.32 -8.29 -9.72
C VAL A 411 22.05 -7.90 -10.99
N THR A 412 22.51 -6.66 -11.05
CA THR A 412 23.57 -6.27 -11.97
C THR A 412 24.87 -6.57 -11.23
N PRO A 413 25.51 -7.74 -11.45
CA PRO A 413 26.82 -7.96 -10.85
C PRO A 413 27.73 -6.85 -11.36
N SER A 414 28.32 -6.08 -10.44
CA SER A 414 29.37 -5.16 -10.82
C SER A 414 30.53 -5.96 -11.41
N THR A 415 31.25 -5.38 -12.37
CA THR A 415 32.41 -5.98 -13.06
C THR A 415 33.49 -6.49 -12.10
N LEU A 416 33.42 -6.12 -10.81
CA LEU A 416 34.33 -6.53 -9.75
C LEU A 416 33.96 -7.87 -9.08
N ALA A 417 32.71 -8.35 -9.17
CA ALA A 417 32.28 -9.62 -8.58
C ALA A 417 32.53 -10.83 -9.51
N LEU A 418 32.91 -10.59 -10.78
CA LEU A 418 33.21 -11.63 -11.77
C LEU A 418 34.71 -11.98 -11.83
N VAL A 419 35.44 -11.81 -10.72
CA VAL A 419 36.80 -12.32 -10.58
C VAL A 419 36.94 -12.91 -9.18
N LEU A 420 37.26 -14.21 -9.11
CA LEU A 420 37.50 -15.06 -7.93
C LEU A 420 36.33 -15.86 -7.32
N SER A 421 35.56 -16.58 -8.14
CA SER A 421 35.08 -17.88 -7.66
C SER A 421 35.09 -18.95 -8.76
N GLU A 422 35.89 -20.00 -8.56
CA GLU A 422 35.88 -21.26 -9.32
C GLU A 422 34.59 -22.08 -9.12
N PHE A 423 33.57 -21.50 -8.48
CA PHE A 423 32.26 -22.11 -8.30
C PHE A 423 31.28 -21.53 -9.30
N ALA A 424 30.84 -22.36 -10.25
CA ALA A 424 29.64 -22.07 -11.03
C ALA A 424 28.44 -21.99 -10.05
N PRO A 425 27.70 -20.87 -10.01
CA PRO A 425 26.55 -20.75 -9.12
C PRO A 425 25.47 -21.77 -9.53
N THR A 426 24.97 -22.53 -8.56
CA THR A 426 23.83 -23.45 -8.77
C THR A 426 22.54 -22.66 -8.49
N VAL A 427 21.75 -22.38 -9.53
CA VAL A 427 20.51 -21.61 -9.41
C VAL A 427 19.32 -22.58 -9.41
N SER A 428 18.59 -22.61 -8.30
CA SER A 428 17.25 -23.22 -8.21
C SER A 428 16.21 -22.19 -8.63
N THR A 429 15.30 -22.60 -9.52
CA THR A 429 14.22 -21.82 -10.13
C THR A 429 13.23 -21.21 -9.13
N PRO A 430 12.43 -20.18 -9.53
CA PRO A 430 12.28 -19.65 -10.90
C PRO A 430 12.72 -18.18 -11.05
N ARG A 431 13.67 -17.91 -11.95
CA ARG A 431 13.97 -16.57 -12.46
C ARG A 431 14.56 -16.61 -13.89
N LEU A 432 14.19 -15.62 -14.71
CA LEU A 432 14.70 -15.34 -16.05
C LEU A 432 16.04 -14.55 -15.98
N VAL A 433 17.05 -14.96 -16.75
CA VAL A 433 18.34 -14.26 -16.88
C VAL A 433 18.58 -13.90 -18.34
N THR A 434 18.88 -12.62 -18.60
CA THR A 434 19.33 -12.11 -19.91
C THR A 434 20.76 -11.59 -19.75
N PRO A 435 21.80 -12.33 -20.18
CA PRO A 435 23.18 -11.83 -20.11
C PRO A 435 23.42 -10.77 -21.20
N PRO A 436 24.08 -9.64 -20.88
CA PRO A 436 24.47 -8.67 -21.89
C PRO A 436 25.63 -9.20 -22.75
N THR A 437 25.61 -8.83 -24.03
CA THR A 437 26.62 -9.15 -25.02
C THR A 437 27.97 -8.54 -24.61
N LEU A 438 29.02 -9.37 -24.64
CA LEU A 438 30.45 -9.02 -24.48
C LEU A 438 31.07 -9.24 -23.08
N ALA A 439 31.03 -10.48 -22.59
CA ALA A 439 32.15 -11.08 -21.87
C ALA A 439 32.06 -12.61 -21.99
N LEU A 440 32.92 -13.25 -22.78
CA LEU A 440 33.11 -14.70 -22.76
C LEU A 440 34.59 -14.99 -22.47
N VAL A 441 34.87 -15.39 -21.23
CA VAL A 441 36.06 -16.18 -20.92
C VAL A 441 35.59 -17.63 -20.81
N LEU A 442 36.33 -18.51 -21.48
CA LEU A 442 36.11 -19.93 -21.64
C LEU A 442 35.82 -20.63 -20.29
N SER A 443 34.63 -21.24 -20.16
CA SER A 443 34.44 -22.37 -19.25
C SER A 443 34.27 -23.64 -20.08
N GLU A 444 35.01 -24.70 -19.74
CA GLU A 444 35.09 -25.98 -20.45
C GLU A 444 33.87 -26.91 -20.22
N PHE A 445 32.78 -26.42 -19.63
CA PHE A 445 31.64 -27.27 -19.27
C PHE A 445 30.38 -26.89 -20.06
N ALA A 446 29.88 -27.84 -20.86
CA ALA A 446 28.62 -27.73 -21.57
C ALA A 446 27.43 -27.65 -20.58
N PRO A 447 26.54 -26.64 -20.68
CA PRO A 447 25.39 -26.52 -19.79
C PRO A 447 24.37 -27.63 -20.06
N THR A 448 23.81 -28.20 -18.99
CA THR A 448 22.74 -29.20 -19.06
C THR A 448 21.39 -28.52 -18.81
N VAL A 449 20.43 -28.66 -19.73
CA VAL A 449 19.11 -28.00 -19.65
C VAL A 449 18.00 -29.06 -19.47
N PRO A 450 17.10 -28.92 -18.47
CA PRO A 450 15.92 -29.79 -18.33
C PRO A 450 14.83 -29.52 -19.38
N ILE A 451 14.05 -30.56 -19.70
CA ILE A 451 12.99 -30.60 -20.73
C ILE A 451 11.94 -29.49 -20.52
N GLY A 452 11.62 -28.76 -21.60
CA GLY A 452 10.51 -27.80 -21.66
C GLY A 452 10.87 -26.38 -22.13
N THR A 453 12.16 -26.09 -22.34
CA THR A 453 12.64 -24.78 -22.76
C THR A 453 12.89 -24.71 -24.27
N ILE A 454 12.32 -23.69 -24.92
CA ILE A 454 12.70 -23.28 -26.27
C ILE A 454 13.89 -22.33 -26.14
N VAL A 455 15.06 -22.75 -26.59
CA VAL A 455 16.22 -21.87 -26.76
C VAL A 455 16.29 -21.53 -28.25
N THR A 456 16.22 -20.25 -28.60
CA THR A 456 16.45 -19.78 -29.97
C THR A 456 17.79 -19.05 -30.01
N PRO A 457 18.90 -19.70 -30.41
CA PRO A 457 20.18 -19.02 -30.56
C PRO A 457 20.12 -18.08 -31.78
N GLY A 458 20.61 -16.85 -31.61
CA GLY A 458 20.84 -15.94 -32.73
C GLY A 458 21.89 -16.51 -33.68
N VAL A 459 21.55 -16.62 -34.96
CA VAL A 459 22.47 -17.09 -36.01
C VAL A 459 23.47 -15.98 -36.32
N LEU A 460 24.73 -16.15 -35.94
CA LEU A 460 25.92 -15.80 -36.75
C LEU A 460 27.21 -16.13 -35.99
N GLY A 461 28.00 -17.05 -36.54
CA GLY A 461 29.36 -17.38 -36.07
C GLY A 461 29.57 -18.83 -35.65
N LEU A 462 29.16 -19.80 -36.48
CA LEU A 462 29.55 -21.19 -36.28
C LEU A 462 31.01 -21.38 -36.73
N LEU A 463 31.92 -21.60 -35.78
CA LEU A 463 33.18 -22.30 -36.04
C LEU A 463 33.22 -23.51 -35.11
N LEU A 464 33.14 -24.69 -35.74
CA LEU A 464 33.06 -26.00 -35.10
C LEU A 464 34.31 -26.33 -34.29
N THR A 465 34.14 -26.73 -33.03
CA THR A 465 34.94 -27.82 -32.43
C THR A 465 34.11 -28.69 -31.48
N GLU A 466 33.88 -29.92 -31.95
CA GLU A 466 33.86 -31.24 -31.29
C GLU A 466 32.89 -31.69 -30.18
N PHE A 467 32.02 -30.87 -29.59
CA PHE A 467 31.02 -31.42 -28.66
C PHE A 467 29.58 -31.02 -28.99
N ALA A 468 28.84 -31.94 -29.61
CA ALA A 468 27.40 -31.82 -29.79
C ALA A 468 26.67 -32.03 -28.44
N PRO A 469 25.64 -31.23 -28.11
CA PRO A 469 24.88 -31.39 -26.87
C PRO A 469 24.08 -32.71 -26.88
N THR A 470 24.05 -33.40 -25.74
CA THR A 470 23.30 -34.67 -25.57
C THR A 470 22.05 -34.45 -24.71
N VAL A 471 20.88 -34.86 -25.21
CA VAL A 471 19.61 -34.86 -24.46
C VAL A 471 19.34 -36.26 -23.93
N THR A 472 19.17 -36.42 -22.61
CA THR A 472 18.80 -37.70 -21.99
C THR A 472 17.40 -37.61 -21.40
N ALA A 473 16.48 -38.47 -21.85
CA ALA A 473 15.11 -38.55 -21.33
C ALA A 473 14.92 -39.79 -20.45
N THR A 474 14.52 -39.61 -19.19
CA THR A 474 14.16 -40.71 -18.28
C THR A 474 12.64 -40.90 -18.28
N ARG A 475 12.16 -42.04 -18.79
CA ARG A 475 10.73 -42.42 -18.69
C ARG A 475 10.47 -43.14 -17.37
N THR A 476 9.64 -42.58 -16.50
CA THR A 476 9.07 -43.27 -15.34
C THR A 476 7.91 -44.18 -15.81
N SER A 477 8.05 -45.50 -15.66
CA SER A 477 6.98 -46.47 -15.88
C SER A 477 6.18 -46.69 -14.58
N LEU A 478 4.86 -46.49 -14.63
CA LEU A 478 3.90 -46.87 -13.59
C LEU A 478 3.81 -48.41 -13.47
N SER A 479 4.14 -48.99 -12.31
CA SER A 479 3.80 -50.39 -12.00
C SER A 479 2.52 -50.44 -11.13
N ARG A 480 1.42 -50.95 -11.68
CA ARG A 480 0.27 -51.41 -10.87
C ARG A 480 0.63 -52.74 -10.20
N HIS A 481 0.49 -52.79 -8.87
CA HIS A 481 0.52 -54.03 -8.11
C HIS A 481 -0.69 -54.91 -8.46
N GLN A 482 -0.41 -56.16 -8.85
CA GLN A 482 -1.34 -57.27 -8.72
C GLN A 482 -1.02 -58.03 -7.41
N HIS A 483 -2.04 -58.33 -6.62
CA HIS A 483 -2.04 -59.32 -5.56
C HIS A 483 -2.99 -60.44 -5.97
N TRP A 484 -2.52 -61.69 -5.99
CA TRP A 484 -3.28 -62.94 -5.83
C TRP A 484 -2.29 -64.02 -5.34
N PRO A 485 -2.77 -65.09 -4.69
CA PRO A 485 -3.43 -66.19 -5.40
C PRO A 485 -4.94 -66.26 -5.18
#